data_AF-A0A1I1E692-F1
#
_entry.id   AF-A0A1I1E692-F1
#
_cell.length_a   1.000
_cell.length_b   1.000
_cell.length_c   1.000
_cell.angle_alpha   90.00
_cell.angle_beta   90.00
_cell.angle_gamma   90.00
#
_symmetry.space_group_name_H-M   'P 1'
#
loop_
_entity.id
_entity.type
_entity.pdbx_description
1 polymer ?
#
loop_
_entity_poly.entity_id
_entity_poly.type
_entity_poly.pdbx_seq_one_letter_code
_entity_poly.pdbx_strand_id
1 'polypeptide(L)'
;MFFQDKMNSNKAIGVIVGLIGTAGLILSNASFNGNENYLYSILGVLAAVCYAVNVNLLKKYLSGIPAVAVTSGCFAVLLVPAFLILIWSGFFTEDLTNIELQKSVGFIAILGVLGTGVAMILFNRLVQITNPVFTSSVTYTMPIIALGWGVLDDEVFSLNQLFFAMLVIIGVLIVNRAKAISIKRKNRLA
;
A
#
# COMPACT_ATOMS: atom_id res chain seq x y z
N MET A 1 5.72 1.80 -22.37
CA MET A 1 5.20 1.09 -23.56
C MET A 1 4.32 -0.12 -23.22
N PHE A 2 3.81 -0.25 -21.99
CA PHE A 2 2.79 -1.23 -21.60
C PHE A 2 1.75 -0.49 -20.75
N PHE A 3 0.47 -0.60 -21.12
CA PHE A 3 -0.70 0.14 -20.61
C PHE A 3 -0.95 1.51 -21.29
N GLN A 4 -1.93 1.51 -22.20
CA GLN A 4 -2.32 2.61 -23.09
C GLN A 4 -3.10 3.75 -22.40
N ASP A 5 -2.65 4.19 -21.22
CA ASP A 5 -3.19 5.39 -20.58
C ASP A 5 -2.27 6.57 -20.93
N LYS A 6 -2.71 7.44 -21.86
CA LYS A 6 -1.93 8.64 -22.22
C LYS A 6 -1.65 9.45 -20.95
N MET A 7 -0.37 9.69 -20.65
CA MET A 7 0.04 10.51 -19.53
C MET A 7 -0.33 11.96 -19.84
N ASN A 8 -1.36 12.45 -19.16
CA ASN A 8 -1.79 13.84 -19.24
C ASN A 8 -0.90 14.69 -18.32
N SER A 9 -0.56 15.92 -18.70
CA SER A 9 0.29 16.82 -17.90
C SER A 9 -0.23 16.99 -16.46
N ASN A 10 -1.55 16.98 -16.26
CA ASN A 10 -2.14 17.02 -14.92
C ASN A 10 -1.83 15.76 -14.09
N LYS A 11 -1.75 14.56 -14.70
CA LYS A 11 -1.34 13.34 -13.98
C LYS A 11 0.13 13.44 -13.55
N ALA A 12 1.00 13.97 -14.42
CA ALA A 12 2.41 14.17 -14.09
C ALA A 12 2.59 15.16 -12.91
N ILE A 13 1.86 16.29 -12.94
CA ILE A 13 1.86 17.26 -11.85
C ILE A 13 1.41 16.61 -10.53
N GLY A 14 0.30 15.87 -10.54
CA GLY A 14 -0.19 15.20 -9.33
C GLY A 14 0.80 14.18 -8.75
N VAL A 15 1.49 13.43 -9.61
CA VAL A 15 2.56 12.50 -9.20
C VAL A 15 3.73 13.26 -8.57
N ILE A 16 4.20 14.34 -9.19
CA ILE A 16 5.30 15.16 -8.65
C ILE A 16 4.93 15.76 -7.29
N VAL A 17 3.73 16.33 -7.17
CA VAL A 17 3.24 16.91 -5.91
C VAL A 17 3.16 15.85 -4.81
N GLY A 18 2.62 14.67 -5.11
CA GLY A 18 2.55 13.56 -4.16
C GLY A 18 3.92 13.03 -3.73
N LEU A 19 4.88 12.97 -4.67
CA LEU A 19 6.26 12.60 -4.38
C LEU A 19 6.96 13.63 -3.49
N ILE A 20 6.79 14.92 -3.76
CA ILE A 20 7.34 16.00 -2.92
C ILE A 20 6.77 15.92 -1.50
N GLY A 21 5.45 15.73 -1.36
CA GLY A 21 4.82 15.55 -0.06
C GLY A 21 5.35 14.33 0.69
N THR A 22 5.48 13.19 0.02
CA THR A 22 6.02 11.96 0.63
C THR A 22 7.48 12.14 1.05
N ALA A 23 8.32 12.73 0.20
CA ALA A 23 9.71 13.01 0.52
C ALA A 23 9.84 13.98 1.71
N GLY A 24 9.00 15.02 1.77
CA GLY A 24 8.96 15.94 2.89
C GLY A 24 8.53 15.28 4.20
N LEU A 25 7.57 14.35 4.17
CA LEU A 25 7.17 13.55 5.33
C LEU A 25 8.33 12.69 5.85
N ILE A 26 9.07 12.04 4.94
CA ILE A 26 10.23 11.22 5.31
C ILE A 26 11.33 12.09 5.92
N LEU A 27 11.68 13.21 5.29
CA LEU A 27 12.75 14.09 5.76
C LEU A 27 12.43 14.80 7.08
N SER A 28 11.16 15.19 7.29
CA SER A 28 10.72 15.81 8.54
C SER A 28 10.75 14.84 9.72
N ASN A 29 10.54 13.54 9.48
CA ASN A 29 10.74 12.49 10.48
C ASN A 29 12.20 12.06 10.64
N ALA A 30 12.99 12.03 9.57
CA ALA A 30 14.39 11.60 9.59
C ALA A 30 15.28 12.44 10.52
N SER A 31 14.86 13.67 10.85
CA SER A 31 15.56 14.56 11.77
C SER A 31 15.51 14.08 13.23
N PHE A 32 14.60 13.14 13.56
CA PHE A 32 14.48 12.56 14.91
C PHE A 32 15.38 11.33 15.13
N ASN A 33 15.85 10.66 14.08
CA ASN A 33 16.69 9.45 14.16
C ASN A 33 18.02 9.65 13.42
N GLY A 34 19.01 10.24 14.08
CA GLY A 34 20.31 10.65 13.50
C GLY A 34 21.26 9.54 13.03
N ASN A 35 20.78 8.32 12.75
CA ASN A 35 21.64 7.22 12.30
C ASN A 35 20.94 6.19 11.38
N GLU A 36 19.97 6.61 10.57
CA GLU A 36 19.28 5.70 9.65
C GLU A 36 20.00 5.56 8.30
N ASN A 37 20.21 4.32 7.90
CA ASN A 37 20.78 3.95 6.61
C ASN A 37 19.77 4.24 5.49
N TYR A 38 19.89 5.40 4.84
CA TYR A 38 19.09 5.81 3.67
C TYR A 38 19.09 4.79 2.52
N LEU A 39 20.06 3.87 2.51
CA LEU A 39 20.15 2.74 1.59
C LEU A 39 18.93 1.80 1.69
N TYR A 40 18.30 1.66 2.87
CA TYR A 40 17.08 0.84 3.03
C TYR A 40 15.83 1.50 2.43
N SER A 41 15.83 2.83 2.27
CA SER A 41 14.71 3.55 1.63
C SER A 41 14.50 3.10 0.17
N ILE A 42 15.53 2.59 -0.49
CA ILE A 42 15.41 2.03 -1.86
C ILE A 42 14.55 0.77 -1.90
N LEU A 43 14.52 -0.02 -0.81
CA LEU A 43 13.67 -1.20 -0.71
C LEU A 43 12.19 -0.83 -0.71
N GLY A 44 11.84 0.31 -0.10
CA GLY A 44 10.48 0.86 -0.15
C GLY A 44 10.05 1.22 -1.57
N VAL A 45 10.94 1.83 -2.35
CA VAL A 45 10.69 2.14 -3.77
C VAL A 45 10.53 0.84 -4.59
N LEU A 46 11.41 -0.14 -4.37
CA LEU A 46 11.32 -1.44 -5.04
C LEU A 46 10.01 -2.17 -4.68
N ALA A 47 9.59 -2.13 -3.42
CA ALA A 47 8.32 -2.69 -2.97
C ALA A 47 7.12 -2.02 -3.67
N ALA A 48 7.14 -0.70 -3.82
CA ALA A 48 6.10 0.03 -4.56
C ALA A 48 6.04 -0.38 -6.04
N VAL A 49 7.20 -0.59 -6.69
CA VAL A 49 7.27 -1.10 -8.08
C VAL A 49 6.70 -2.52 -8.15
N CYS A 50 7.10 -3.40 -7.22
CA CYS A 50 6.58 -4.77 -7.15
C CYS A 50 5.06 -4.79 -6.98
N TYR A 51 4.52 -3.93 -6.11
CA TYR A 51 3.07 -3.78 -5.92
C TYR A 51 2.37 -3.30 -7.19
N ALA A 52 2.91 -2.29 -7.87
CA ALA A 52 2.36 -1.79 -9.13
C ALA A 52 2.36 -2.87 -10.23
N VAL A 53 3.44 -3.66 -10.33
CA VAL A 53 3.52 -4.79 -11.27
C VAL A 53 2.50 -5.87 -10.91
N ASN A 54 2.38 -6.22 -9.62
CA ASN A 54 1.43 -7.23 -9.13
C ASN A 54 -0.01 -6.90 -9.52
N VAL A 55 -0.48 -5.67 -9.29
CA VAL A 55 -1.85 -5.26 -9.63
C VAL A 55 -2.11 -5.39 -11.14
N ASN A 56 -1.14 -5.02 -11.98
CA ASN A 56 -1.25 -5.13 -13.43
C ASN A 56 -1.24 -6.59 -13.91
N LEU A 57 -0.38 -7.43 -13.31
CA LEU A 57 -0.30 -8.86 -13.62
C LEU A 57 -1.60 -9.56 -13.23
N LEU A 58 -2.12 -9.28 -12.04
CA LEU A 58 -3.38 -9.78 -11.53
C LEU A 58 -4.54 -9.47 -12.49
N LYS A 59 -4.66 -8.20 -12.92
CA LYS A 59 -5.74 -7.81 -13.85
C LYS A 59 -5.59 -8.43 -15.24
N LYS A 60 -4.36 -8.62 -15.72
CA LYS A 60 -4.08 -9.13 -17.07
C LYS A 60 -4.20 -10.65 -17.18
N TYR A 61 -3.64 -11.40 -16.24
CA TYR A 61 -3.48 -12.85 -16.38
C TYR A 61 -4.34 -13.66 -15.40
N LEU A 62 -4.78 -13.06 -14.29
CA LEU A 62 -5.47 -13.77 -13.21
C LEU A 62 -6.91 -13.29 -13.02
N SER A 63 -7.46 -12.54 -13.98
CA SER A 63 -8.83 -12.01 -13.90
C SER A 63 -9.91 -13.09 -14.01
N GLY A 64 -9.62 -14.21 -14.68
CA GLY A 64 -10.52 -15.36 -14.80
C GLY A 64 -10.41 -16.38 -13.66
N ILE A 65 -9.48 -16.20 -12.71
CA ILE A 65 -9.24 -17.13 -11.61
C ILE A 65 -9.93 -16.59 -10.35
N PRO A 66 -10.62 -17.42 -9.55
CA PRO A 66 -11.24 -16.96 -8.31
C PRO A 66 -10.24 -16.26 -7.39
N ALA A 67 -10.60 -15.09 -6.84
CA ALA A 67 -9.72 -14.31 -5.96
C ALA A 67 -9.15 -15.12 -4.78
N VAL A 68 -9.95 -16.03 -4.21
CA VAL A 68 -9.52 -16.94 -3.13
C VAL A 68 -8.41 -17.89 -3.60
N ALA A 69 -8.50 -18.41 -4.83
CA ALA A 69 -7.49 -19.29 -5.42
C ALA A 69 -6.18 -18.53 -5.68
N VAL A 70 -6.25 -17.29 -6.17
CA VAL A 70 -5.07 -16.44 -6.34
C VAL A 70 -4.38 -16.16 -5.00
N THR A 71 -5.15 -15.71 -4.00
CA THR A 71 -4.59 -15.36 -2.69
C THR A 71 -4.01 -16.58 -1.98
N SER A 72 -4.70 -17.73 -2.00
CA SER A 72 -4.19 -18.97 -1.40
C SER A 72 -2.93 -19.48 -2.10
N GLY A 73 -2.85 -19.39 -3.44
CA GLY A 73 -1.63 -19.71 -4.18
C GLY A 73 -0.44 -18.84 -3.77
N CYS A 74 -0.65 -17.52 -3.64
CA CYS A 74 0.39 -16.61 -3.14
C CYS A 74 0.86 -16.98 -1.72
N PHE A 75 -0.08 -17.27 -0.81
CA PHE A 75 0.29 -17.66 0.55
C PHE A 75 0.96 -19.04 0.63
N ALA A 76 0.59 -19.98 -0.24
CA ALA A 76 1.27 -21.28 -0.30
C ALA A 76 2.74 -21.14 -0.67
N VAL A 77 3.07 -20.26 -1.64
CA VAL A 77 4.45 -19.96 -2.01
C VAL A 77 5.17 -19.21 -0.89
N LEU A 78 4.50 -18.25 -0.23
CA LEU A 78 5.06 -17.48 0.88
C LEU A 78 5.30 -18.31 2.15
N LEU A 79 4.60 -19.44 2.32
CA LEU A 79 4.73 -20.29 3.50
C LEU A 79 6.15 -20.80 3.69
N VAL A 80 6.83 -21.18 2.61
CA VAL A 80 8.22 -21.70 2.66
C VAL A 80 9.21 -20.66 3.20
N PRO A 81 9.36 -19.45 2.61
CA PRO A 81 10.26 -18.44 3.15
C PRO A 81 9.82 -17.94 4.52
N ALA A 82 8.52 -17.79 4.79
CA ALA A 82 8.02 -17.36 6.09
C ALA A 82 8.39 -18.37 7.20
N PHE A 83 8.29 -19.67 6.92
CA PHE A 83 8.64 -20.72 7.86
C PHE A 83 10.15 -20.79 8.12
N LEU A 84 10.98 -20.61 7.08
CA LEU A 84 12.43 -20.52 7.24
C LEU A 84 12.84 -19.33 8.14
N ILE A 85 12.21 -18.17 7.93
CA ILE A 85 12.43 -16.99 8.78
C ILE A 85 12.00 -17.26 10.22
N LEU A 86 10.87 -17.95 10.44
CA LEU A 86 10.38 -18.31 11.78
C LEU A 86 11.35 -19.23 12.54
N ILE A 87 12.01 -20.16 11.84
CA ILE A 87 13.02 -21.03 12.45
C ILE A 87 14.26 -20.20 12.82
N TRP A 88 14.74 -19.37 11.89
CA TRP A 88 15.94 -18.56 12.10
C TRP A 88 15.77 -17.40 13.07
N SER A 89 14.54 -16.96 13.34
CA SER A 89 14.27 -15.91 14.32
C SER A 89 14.46 -16.36 15.77
N GLY A 90 14.67 -17.65 16.01
CA GLY A 90 14.78 -18.20 17.38
C GLY A 90 13.43 -18.31 18.09
N PHE A 91 12.31 -18.20 17.39
CA PHE A 91 10.98 -18.23 18.03
C PHE A 91 10.76 -19.47 18.91
N PHE A 92 11.27 -20.63 18.49
CA PHE A 92 11.12 -21.88 19.25
C PHE A 92 12.06 -22.02 20.45
N THR A 93 13.03 -21.11 20.62
CA THR A 93 13.89 -21.09 21.81
C THR A 93 13.31 -20.24 22.94
N GLU A 94 12.24 -19.47 22.67
CA GLU A 94 11.53 -18.66 23.65
C GLU A 94 10.58 -19.50 24.51
N ASP A 95 10.25 -19.00 25.71
CA ASP A 95 9.27 -19.64 26.59
C ASP A 95 7.85 -19.45 26.07
N LEU A 96 7.33 -20.49 25.42
CA LEU A 96 5.97 -20.53 24.85
C LEU A 96 4.85 -20.47 25.92
N THR A 97 5.18 -20.60 27.20
CA THR A 97 4.23 -20.43 28.31
C THR A 97 4.10 -18.98 28.77
N ASN A 98 4.96 -18.08 28.28
CA ASN A 98 4.88 -16.66 28.58
C ASN A 98 3.58 -16.05 28.02
N ILE A 99 2.80 -15.43 28.91
CA ILE A 99 1.52 -14.81 28.58
C ILE A 99 1.64 -13.63 27.59
N GLU A 100 2.73 -12.87 27.65
CA GLU A 100 2.97 -11.75 26.73
C GLU A 100 3.32 -12.24 25.32
N LEU A 101 4.07 -13.33 25.22
CA LEU A 101 4.37 -13.97 23.95
C LEU A 101 3.08 -14.50 23.30
N GLN A 102 2.24 -15.18 24.07
CA GLN A 102 0.95 -15.68 23.59
C GLN A 102 0.02 -14.56 23.12
N LYS A 103 -0.06 -13.46 23.88
CA LYS A 103 -0.83 -12.27 23.49
C LYS A 103 -0.31 -11.66 22.18
N SER A 104 1.00 -11.52 22.05
CA SER A 104 1.63 -10.97 20.84
C SER A 104 1.37 -11.84 19.63
N VAL A 105 1.51 -13.17 19.75
CA VAL A 105 1.15 -14.12 18.69
C VAL A 105 -0.33 -14.02 18.33
N GLY A 106 -1.21 -13.85 19.32
CA GLY A 106 -2.64 -13.61 19.10
C GLY A 106 -2.92 -12.35 18.26
N PHE A 107 -2.28 -11.22 18.57
CA PHE A 107 -2.44 -9.99 17.79
C PHE A 107 -1.89 -10.14 16.37
N ILE A 108 -0.72 -10.78 16.20
CA ILE A 108 -0.14 -11.07 14.88
C ILE A 108 -1.08 -11.99 14.08
N ALA A 109 -1.70 -12.99 14.72
CA ALA A 109 -2.65 -13.88 14.06
C ALA A 109 -3.90 -13.11 13.59
N ILE A 110 -4.46 -12.23 14.42
CA ILE A 110 -5.60 -11.38 14.04
C ILE A 110 -5.22 -10.47 12.86
N LEU A 111 -4.07 -9.81 12.92
CA LEU A 111 -3.57 -8.92 11.87
C LEU A 111 -3.28 -9.69 10.56
N GLY A 112 -2.68 -10.88 10.66
CA GLY A 112 -2.37 -11.74 9.53
C GLY A 112 -3.63 -12.26 8.84
N VAL A 113 -4.62 -12.73 9.62
CA VAL A 113 -5.86 -13.27 9.07
C VAL A 113 -6.76 -12.16 8.53
N LEU A 114 -7.09 -11.15 9.35
CA LEU A 114 -8.04 -10.11 8.97
C LEU A 114 -7.39 -9.01 8.13
N GLY A 115 -6.27 -8.46 8.63
CA GLY A 115 -5.58 -7.33 8.01
C GLY A 115 -4.84 -7.69 6.72
N THR A 116 -4.41 -8.95 6.57
CA THR A 116 -3.69 -9.41 5.36
C THR A 116 -4.53 -10.39 4.54
N GLY A 117 -4.92 -11.55 5.10
CA GLY A 117 -5.58 -12.61 4.35
C GLY A 117 -6.92 -12.19 3.75
N VAL A 118 -7.87 -11.80 4.61
CA VAL A 118 -9.21 -11.35 4.19
C VAL A 118 -9.12 -10.11 3.33
N ALA A 119 -8.32 -9.11 3.75
CA ALA A 119 -8.12 -7.89 2.98
C ALA A 119 -7.58 -8.16 1.55
N MET A 120 -6.62 -9.08 1.40
CA MET A 120 -6.05 -9.44 0.10
C MET A 120 -7.08 -10.15 -0.80
N ILE A 121 -7.93 -11.03 -0.25
CA ILE A 121 -9.04 -11.64 -1.00
C ILE A 121 -10.01 -10.57 -1.49
N LEU A 122 -10.42 -9.64 -0.62
CA LEU A 122 -11.31 -8.54 -0.96
C LEU A 122 -10.68 -7.63 -2.02
N PHE A 123 -9.41 -7.28 -1.87
CA PHE A 123 -8.67 -6.45 -2.82
C PHE A 123 -8.54 -7.13 -4.18
N ASN A 124 -8.14 -8.41 -4.22
CA ASN A 124 -8.04 -9.17 -5.47
C ASN A 124 -9.39 -9.28 -6.17
N ARG A 125 -10.46 -9.57 -5.42
CA ARG A 125 -11.83 -9.59 -5.96
C ARG A 125 -12.23 -8.22 -6.49
N LEU A 126 -11.90 -7.15 -5.78
CA LEU A 126 -12.18 -5.79 -6.21
C LEU A 126 -11.48 -5.45 -7.52
N VAL A 127 -10.19 -5.76 -7.64
CA VAL A 127 -9.43 -5.60 -8.89
C VAL A 127 -10.10 -6.34 -10.03
N GLN A 128 -10.60 -7.55 -9.81
CA GLN A 128 -11.24 -8.37 -10.84
C GLN A 128 -12.58 -7.78 -11.31
N ILE A 129 -13.46 -7.42 -10.38
CA ILE A 129 -14.85 -7.02 -10.69
C ILE A 129 -15.04 -5.53 -11.01
N THR A 130 -14.03 -4.69 -10.75
CA THR A 130 -14.14 -3.24 -10.96
C THR A 130 -13.20 -2.71 -12.04
N ASN A 131 -13.36 -1.43 -12.36
CA ASN A 131 -12.46 -0.72 -13.26
C ASN A 131 -11.24 -0.19 -12.49
N PRO A 132 -10.11 0.09 -13.16
CA PRO A 132 -8.90 0.64 -12.55
C PRO A 132 -9.05 2.05 -11.95
N VAL A 133 -10.25 2.64 -11.94
CA VAL A 133 -10.51 3.92 -11.28
C VAL A 133 -11.07 3.66 -9.88
N PHE A 134 -12.04 2.75 -9.79
CA PHE A 134 -12.62 2.34 -8.52
C PHE A 134 -11.62 1.56 -7.66
N THR A 135 -10.87 0.62 -8.24
CA THR A 135 -9.86 -0.12 -7.45
C THR A 135 -8.81 0.82 -6.83
N SER A 136 -8.42 1.85 -7.56
CA SER A 136 -7.44 2.83 -7.07
C SER A 136 -8.00 3.76 -6.00
N SER A 137 -9.32 3.85 -5.81
CA SER A 137 -9.91 4.68 -4.75
C SER A 137 -9.49 4.22 -3.35
N VAL A 138 -9.23 2.93 -3.18
CA VAL A 138 -8.73 2.35 -1.92
C VAL A 138 -7.43 3.03 -1.49
N THR A 139 -6.52 3.30 -2.44
CA THR A 139 -5.26 3.98 -2.16
C THR A 139 -5.44 5.45 -1.78
N TYR A 140 -6.56 6.10 -2.17
CA TYR A 140 -6.81 7.50 -1.83
C TYR A 140 -7.37 7.64 -0.41
N THR A 141 -8.04 6.60 0.07
CA THR A 141 -8.56 6.55 1.44
C THR A 141 -7.45 6.24 2.45
N MET A 142 -6.38 5.55 2.02
CA MET A 142 -5.25 5.16 2.89
C MET A 142 -4.64 6.32 3.69
N PRO A 143 -4.21 7.45 3.08
CA PRO A 143 -3.64 8.56 3.86
C PRO A 143 -4.61 9.15 4.89
N ILE A 144 -5.91 9.19 4.56
CA ILE A 144 -6.94 9.74 5.46
C ILE A 144 -7.14 8.82 6.67
N ILE A 145 -7.22 7.49 6.43
CA ILE A 145 -7.32 6.50 7.51
C ILE A 145 -6.06 6.50 8.37
N ALA A 146 -4.87 6.58 7.75
CA ALA A 146 -3.60 6.59 8.47
C ALA A 146 -3.48 7.80 9.41
N LEU A 147 -3.79 9.02 8.92
CA LEU A 147 -3.84 10.22 9.76
C LEU A 147 -4.89 10.11 10.86
N GLY A 148 -6.08 9.59 10.52
CA GLY A 148 -7.15 9.38 11.51
C GLY A 148 -6.73 8.42 12.63
N TRP A 149 -6.01 7.35 12.30
CA TRP A 149 -5.48 6.41 13.28
C TRP A 149 -4.41 7.05 14.17
N GLY A 150 -3.47 7.81 13.58
CA GLY A 150 -2.44 8.48 14.38
C GLY A 150 -3.03 9.51 15.35
N VAL A 151 -4.10 10.23 14.97
CA VAL A 151 -4.82 11.11 15.91
C VAL A 151 -5.50 10.30 17.04
N LEU A 152 -6.05 9.12 16.74
CA LEU A 152 -6.66 8.25 17.76
C LEU A 152 -5.63 7.63 18.71
N ASP A 153 -4.37 7.51 18.28
CA ASP A 153 -3.23 7.02 19.08
C ASP A 153 -2.50 8.16 19.82
N ASP A 154 -3.12 9.34 19.90
CA ASP A 154 -2.58 10.57 20.50
C ASP A 154 -1.21 11.02 19.91
N GLU A 155 -0.97 10.72 18.62
CA GLU A 155 0.26 11.12 17.93
C GLU A 155 0.31 12.64 17.71
N VAL A 156 1.41 13.27 18.15
CA VAL A 156 1.60 14.72 18.02
C VAL A 156 2.21 15.04 16.65
N PHE A 157 1.36 15.48 15.73
CA PHE A 157 1.81 15.92 14.41
C PHE A 157 2.41 17.33 14.45
N SER A 158 3.62 17.47 13.91
CA SER A 158 4.20 18.78 13.63
C SER A 158 3.46 19.48 12.47
N LEU A 159 3.48 20.81 12.46
CA LEU A 159 2.92 21.60 11.35
C LEU A 159 3.52 21.22 9.99
N ASN A 160 4.80 20.85 9.96
CA ASN A 160 5.48 20.41 8.75
C ASN A 160 4.95 19.05 8.26
N GLN A 161 4.76 18.08 9.15
CA GLN A 161 4.18 16.78 8.79
C GLN A 161 2.75 16.95 8.25
N LEU A 162 1.94 17.80 8.86
CA LEU A 162 0.58 18.08 8.39
C LEU A 162 0.59 18.71 6.99
N PHE A 163 1.48 19.67 6.74
CA PHE A 163 1.63 20.29 5.42
C PHE A 163 2.02 19.26 4.35
N PHE A 164 3.01 18.41 4.62
CA PHE A 164 3.46 17.39 3.68
C PHE A 164 2.40 16.29 3.47
N ALA A 165 1.66 15.91 4.50
CA ALA A 165 0.52 15.00 4.39
C ALA A 165 -0.59 15.59 3.50
N MET A 166 -0.88 16.89 3.63
CA MET A 166 -1.81 17.59 2.74
C MET A 166 -1.33 17.58 1.28
N LEU A 167 -0.03 17.77 1.03
CA LEU A 167 0.52 17.66 -0.33
C LEU A 167 0.34 16.26 -0.92
N VAL A 168 0.50 15.19 -0.12
CA VAL A 168 0.23 13.82 -0.58
C VAL A 168 -1.23 13.67 -1.01
N ILE A 169 -2.17 14.11 -0.17
CA ILE A 169 -3.60 14.04 -0.48
C ILE A 169 -3.93 14.84 -1.75
N ILE A 170 -3.42 16.07 -1.88
CA ILE A 170 -3.64 16.93 -3.05
C ILE A 170 -3.08 16.27 -4.32
N GLY A 171 -1.84 15.76 -4.26
CA GLY A 171 -1.20 15.09 -5.39
C GLY A 171 -2.04 13.90 -5.89
N VAL A 172 -2.50 13.07 -4.94
CA VAL A 172 -3.42 11.96 -5.23
C VAL A 172 -4.71 12.46 -5.88
N LEU A 173 -5.36 13.48 -5.32
CA LEU A 173 -6.62 14.02 -5.88
C LEU A 173 -6.46 14.57 -7.32
N ILE A 174 -5.32 15.18 -7.64
CA ILE A 174 -5.03 15.72 -8.98
C ILE A 174 -4.92 14.60 -10.02
N VAL A 175 -4.15 13.53 -9.72
CA VAL A 175 -4.05 12.34 -10.59
C VAL A 175 -5.45 11.75 -10.82
N ASN A 176 -6.24 11.74 -9.75
CA ASN A 176 -7.66 11.42 -9.62
C ASN A 176 -8.54 12.05 -10.69
N ARG A 177 -8.65 13.38 -10.55
CA ARG A 177 -9.53 14.21 -11.36
C ARG A 177 -9.11 14.22 -12.83
N ALA A 178 -7.81 14.17 -13.13
CA ALA A 178 -7.31 14.13 -14.50
C ALA A 178 -7.78 12.85 -15.25
N LYS A 179 -7.89 11.71 -14.55
CA LYS A 179 -8.39 10.45 -15.13
C LYS A 179 -9.91 10.50 -15.39
N ALA A 180 -10.69 11.05 -14.45
CA ALA A 180 -12.14 11.23 -14.60
C ALA A 180 -12.52 12.15 -15.78
N ILE A 181 -11.82 13.27 -15.96
CA ILE A 181 -12.05 14.20 -17.07
C ILE A 181 -11.71 13.54 -18.42
N SER A 182 -10.63 12.77 -18.48
CA SER A 182 -10.21 12.07 -19.70
C SER A 182 -11.26 11.04 -20.17
N ILE A 183 -11.86 10.29 -19.24
CA ILE A 183 -12.91 9.30 -19.55
C ILE A 183 -14.18 9.99 -20.06
N LYS A 184 -14.63 11.06 -19.38
CA LYS A 184 -15.82 11.83 -19.79
C LYS A 184 -15.66 12.42 -21.20
N ARG A 185 -14.45 12.83 -21.58
CA ARG A 185 -14.15 13.36 -22.92
C ARG A 185 -14.16 12.27 -24.00
N LYS A 186 -13.66 11.06 -23.69
CA LYS A 186 -13.70 9.91 -24.62
C LYS A 186 -15.12 9.42 -24.89
N ASN A 187 -15.97 9.36 -23.86
CA ASN A 187 -17.38 8.94 -24.00
C ASN A 187 -18.27 9.98 -24.71
N ARG A 188 -17.80 11.24 -24.86
CA ARG A 188 -18.53 12.30 -25.57
C ARG A 188 -18.15 12.39 -27.05
N LEU A 189 -17.12 11.65 -27.48
CA LEU A 189 -16.55 11.63 -28.83
C LEU A 189 -16.76 10.28 -29.54
N ALA A 190 -17.40 9.32 -28.86
CA ALA A 190 -17.81 8.02 -29.40
C ALA A 190 -19.34 7.98 -29.46
#